data_AF-A0A6A7LQ57-F1
#
_entry.id   AF-A0A6A7LQ57-F1
#
_cell.length_a   1.000
_cell.length_b   1.000
_cell.length_c   1.000
_cell.angle_alpha   90.00
_cell.angle_beta   90.00
_cell.angle_gamma   90.00
#
_symmetry.space_group_name_H-M   'P 1'
#
loop_
_entity.id
_entity.type
_entity.pdbx_description
1 polymer ?
#
loop_
_entity_poly.entity_id
_entity_poly.type
_entity_poly.pdbx_seq_one_letter_code
_entity_poly.pdbx_strand_id
1 'polypeptide(L)'
;MGLVRGITRRVELPSEPGEWIEVRLLSWVERKEAREVRLSAIIRDAHALGPELRASIRETQQDSSGQAPVDPLAAYDHETVLTRGIVAWSFDAEVSPETIRLLDEPTALVALRAILQIDTESEADRKNGSSRSITPSQATPM
;
A
#
# COMPACT_ATOMS: atom_id res chain seq x y z
N MET A 1 20.52 1.70 12.20
CA MET A 1 19.10 2.10 12.21
C MET A 1 18.89 3.08 11.07
N GLY A 2 18.15 2.71 10.02
CA GLY A 2 17.92 3.58 8.86
C GLY A 2 16.57 4.29 8.99
N LEU A 3 16.59 5.61 9.17
CA LEU A 3 15.40 6.43 8.94
C LEU A 3 15.09 6.36 7.44
N VAL A 4 13.95 5.77 7.08
CA VAL A 4 13.42 5.89 5.72
C VAL A 4 12.91 7.32 5.59
N ARG A 5 13.75 8.24 5.12
CA ARG A 5 13.38 9.64 4.90
C ARG A 5 12.22 9.66 3.91
N GLY A 6 11.15 10.38 4.27
CA GLY A 6 9.85 10.36 3.61
C GLY A 6 9.95 10.52 2.10
N ILE A 7 9.96 9.39 1.40
CA ILE A 7 9.86 9.35 -0.06
C ILE A 7 8.43 9.76 -0.36
N THR A 8 8.27 10.99 -0.84
CA THR A 8 7.00 11.50 -1.36
C THR A 8 7.00 11.42 -2.87
N ARG A 9 5.83 11.19 -3.44
CA ARG A 9 5.60 11.14 -4.88
C ARG A 9 4.29 11.83 -5.17
N ARG A 10 4.31 12.73 -6.15
CA ARG A 10 3.11 13.33 -6.70
C ARG A 10 2.56 12.44 -7.82
N VAL A 11 1.25 12.23 -7.80
CA VAL A 11 0.52 11.44 -8.79
C VAL A 11 -0.64 12.28 -9.31
N GLU A 12 -0.72 12.38 -10.63
CA GLU A 12 -1.81 13.07 -11.32
C GLU A 12 -3.04 12.16 -11.39
N LEU A 13 -4.22 12.75 -11.22
CA LEU A 13 -5.48 12.01 -11.24
C LEU A 13 -5.98 11.86 -12.68
N PRO A 14 -6.12 10.63 -13.21
CA PRO A 14 -6.62 10.42 -14.57
C PRO A 14 -8.10 10.82 -14.72
N SER A 15 -8.86 10.79 -13.62
CA SER A 15 -10.27 11.17 -13.58
C SER A 15 -10.48 12.69 -13.63
N GLU A 16 -9.51 13.47 -13.14
CA GLU A 16 -9.61 14.93 -13.00
C GLU A 16 -8.32 15.61 -13.52
N PRO A 17 -8.29 16.02 -14.81
CA PRO A 17 -7.09 16.54 -15.43
C PRO A 17 -6.66 17.87 -14.79
N GLY A 18 -5.47 17.90 -14.19
CA GLY A 18 -4.91 19.05 -13.48
C GLY A 18 -4.86 18.89 -11.97
N GLU A 19 -5.63 17.93 -11.43
CA GLU A 19 -5.60 17.60 -10.01
C GLU A 19 -4.51 16.55 -9.70
N TRP A 20 -3.87 16.69 -8.55
CA TRP A 20 -2.79 15.82 -8.11
C TRP A 20 -2.92 15.47 -6.63
N ILE A 21 -2.43 14.28 -6.28
CA ILE A 21 -2.28 13.82 -4.90
C ILE A 21 -0.80 13.54 -4.65
N GLU A 22 -0.29 14.05 -3.54
CA GLU A 22 1.02 13.72 -3.04
C GLU A 22 0.90 12.62 -2.00
N VAL A 23 1.55 11.50 -2.30
CA VAL A 23 1.57 10.32 -1.46
C VAL A 23 2.97 10.09 -0.91
N ARG A 24 3.08 9.44 0.24
CA ARG A 24 4.36 9.06 0.85
C ARG A 24 4.46 7.57 1.09
N LEU A 25 5.71 7.13 1.22
CA LEU A 25 6.01 5.81 1.75
C LEU A 25 5.52 5.67 3.20
N LEU A 26 4.79 4.59 3.46
CA LEU A 26 4.40 4.20 4.81
C LEU A 26 5.60 3.64 5.58
N SER A 27 5.75 4.06 6.83
CA SER A 27 6.73 3.47 7.73
C SER A 27 6.36 2.01 8.05
N TRP A 28 7.34 1.25 8.56
CA TRP A 28 7.10 -0.14 8.94
C TRP A 28 5.99 -0.29 9.98
N VAL A 29 5.89 0.65 10.94
CA VAL A 29 4.85 0.64 11.98
C VAL A 29 3.47 0.85 11.35
N GLU A 30 3.34 1.81 10.43
CA GLU A 30 2.07 2.13 9.75
C GLU A 30 1.62 0.97 8.84
N ARG A 31 2.56 0.30 8.16
CA ARG A 31 2.25 -0.91 7.38
C ARG A 31 1.75 -2.05 8.25
N LYS A 32 2.37 -2.22 9.42
CA LYS A 32 1.94 -3.24 10.38
C LYS A 32 0.53 -2.93 10.89
N GLU A 33 0.26 -1.68 11.27
CA GLU A 33 -1.06 -1.21 11.70
C GLU A 33 -2.13 -1.49 10.62
N ALA A 34 -1.89 -1.10 9.37
CA ALA A 34 -2.82 -1.34 8.27
C ALA A 34 -3.12 -2.84 8.05
N ARG A 35 -2.13 -3.71 8.26
CA ARG A 35 -2.32 -5.17 8.16
C ARG A 35 -3.08 -5.73 9.35
N GLU A 36 -2.80 -5.24 10.56
CA GLU A 36 -3.48 -5.66 11.79
C GLU A 36 -4.96 -5.27 11.76
N VAL A 37 -5.29 -4.07 11.28
CA VAL A 37 -6.69 -3.63 11.08
C VAL A 37 -7.40 -4.54 10.09
N ARG A 38 -6.79 -4.82 8.93
CA ARG A 38 -7.34 -5.73 7.93
C ARG A 38 -7.58 -7.14 8.47
N LEU A 39 -6.60 -7.70 9.18
CA LEU A 39 -6.72 -9.02 9.78
C LEU A 39 -7.84 -9.06 10.82
N SER A 40 -7.95 -8.02 11.64
CA SER A 40 -9.00 -7.89 12.66
C SER A 40 -10.39 -7.81 12.02
N ALA A 41 -10.53 -7.10 10.90
CA ALA A 41 -11.76 -7.07 10.12
C ALA A 41 -12.12 -8.46 9.57
N ILE A 42 -11.17 -9.18 8.98
CA ILE A 42 -11.37 -10.55 8.47
C ILE A 42 -11.82 -11.50 9.59
N ILE A 43 -11.19 -11.43 10.76
CA ILE A 43 -11.57 -12.26 11.92
C ILE A 43 -12.99 -11.92 12.39
N ARG A 44 -13.34 -10.62 12.43
CA ARG A 44 -14.68 -10.17 12.79
C ARG A 44 -15.73 -10.67 11.80
N ASP A 45 -15.47 -10.54 10.51
CA ASP A 45 -16.37 -11.01 9.45
C ASP A 45 -16.54 -12.54 9.53
N ALA A 46 -15.43 -13.27 9.73
CA ALA A 46 -15.46 -14.72 9.92
C ALA A 46 -16.16 -15.15 11.22
N HIS A 47 -16.22 -14.30 12.25
CA HIS A 47 -16.98 -14.58 13.48
C HIS A 47 -18.47 -14.22 13.32
N ALA A 48 -18.79 -13.21 12.52
CA ALA A 48 -20.16 -12.84 12.18
C ALA A 48 -20.83 -13.88 11.28
N LEU A 49 -20.07 -14.50 10.39
CA LEU A 49 -20.48 -15.66 9.63
C LEU A 49 -20.51 -16.87 10.57
N GLY A 50 -21.69 -17.28 11.03
CA GLY A 50 -21.86 -18.45 11.90
C GLY A 50 -21.18 -19.72 11.35
N PRO A 51 -20.92 -20.73 12.20
CA PRO A 51 -20.13 -21.91 11.83
C PRO A 51 -20.69 -22.66 10.61
N GLU A 52 -22.01 -22.60 10.40
CA GLU A 52 -22.69 -23.29 9.30
C GLU A 52 -22.42 -22.64 7.94
N LEU A 53 -22.40 -21.30 7.87
CA LEU A 53 -22.06 -20.58 6.64
C LEU A 53 -20.58 -20.74 6.26
N ARG A 54 -19.69 -20.83 7.27
CA ARG A 54 -18.25 -21.04 7.06
C ARG A 54 -17.95 -22.40 6.43
N ALA A 55 -18.73 -23.42 6.76
CA ALA A 55 -18.61 -24.75 6.18
C ALA A 55 -18.96 -24.74 4.68
N SER A 56 -20.07 -24.10 4.31
CA SER A 56 -20.52 -23.99 2.90
C SER A 56 -19.56 -23.16 2.03
N ILE A 57 -18.98 -22.09 2.58
CA ILE A 57 -17.98 -21.27 1.86
C ILE A 57 -16.67 -22.05 1.66
N ARG A 58 -16.23 -22.83 2.65
CA ARG A 58 -15.03 -23.68 2.53
C ARG A 58 -15.20 -24.76 1.48
N GLU A 59 -16.38 -25.39 1.42
CA GLU A 59 -16.71 -26.40 0.40
C GLU A 59 -16.69 -25.77 -1.00
N THR A 60 -17.30 -24.60 -1.17
CA THR A 60 -17.30 -23.86 -2.46
C THR A 60 -15.90 -23.40 -2.90
N GLN A 61 -15.02 -23.05 -1.96
CA GLN A 61 -13.65 -22.64 -2.28
C GLN A 61 -12.73 -23.81 -2.65
N GLN A 62 -12.99 -25.04 -2.18
CA GLN A 62 -12.20 -26.22 -2.59
C GLN A 62 -12.37 -26.54 -4.08
N ASP A 63 -13.56 -26.32 -4.64
CA ASP A 63 -13.83 -26.49 -6.08
C ASP A 63 -13.23 -25.37 -6.95
N SER A 64 -12.91 -24.22 -6.35
CA SER A 64 -12.38 -23.04 -7.07
C SER A 64 -10.86 -22.94 -6.99
N SER A 65 -10.15 -24.05 -7.22
CA SER A 65 -8.68 -24.16 -7.19
C SER A 65 -7.95 -23.42 -8.35
N GLY A 66 -8.55 -22.36 -8.89
CA GLY A 66 -7.91 -21.42 -9.80
C GLY A 66 -7.32 -20.26 -9.00
N GLN A 67 -6.04 -20.36 -8.67
CA GLN A 67 -5.30 -19.40 -7.85
C GLN A 67 -5.24 -18.03 -8.55
N ALA A 68 -6.24 -17.19 -8.32
CA ALA A 68 -6.22 -15.79 -8.74
C ALA A 68 -5.00 -15.11 -8.11
N PRO A 69 -4.29 -14.23 -8.84
CA PRO A 69 -3.18 -13.49 -8.25
C PRO A 69 -3.70 -12.76 -7.02
N VAL A 70 -3.07 -13.03 -5.87
CA VAL A 70 -3.41 -12.37 -4.60
C VAL A 70 -3.19 -10.89 -4.83
N ASP A 71 -4.29 -10.14 -4.96
CA ASP A 71 -4.21 -8.71 -5.18
C ASP A 71 -3.47 -8.09 -3.99
N PRO A 72 -2.32 -7.41 -4.20
CA PRO A 72 -1.51 -6.89 -3.10
C PRO A 72 -2.25 -5.81 -2.29
N LEU A 73 -3.31 -5.20 -2.86
CA LEU A 73 -4.20 -4.27 -2.16
C LEU A 73 -5.07 -5.00 -1.14
N ALA A 74 -5.33 -6.31 -1.32
CA ALA A 74 -6.19 -7.09 -0.42
C ALA A 74 -5.56 -7.37 0.95
N ALA A 75 -4.23 -7.24 1.06
CA ALA A 75 -3.46 -7.52 2.27
C ALA A 75 -3.47 -6.37 3.30
N TYR A 76 -3.94 -5.19 2.91
CA TYR A 76 -3.91 -3.98 3.73
C TYR A 76 -5.30 -3.37 3.88
N ASP A 77 -5.53 -2.66 4.98
CA ASP A 77 -6.70 -1.84 5.16
C ASP A 77 -6.58 -0.55 4.34
N HIS A 78 -7.51 -0.34 3.40
CA HIS A 78 -7.43 0.76 2.44
C HIS A 78 -7.57 2.13 3.13
N GLU A 79 -8.47 2.26 4.10
CA GLU A 79 -8.67 3.50 4.85
C GLU A 79 -7.39 3.90 5.59
N THR A 80 -6.77 2.95 6.28
CA THR A 80 -5.53 3.17 7.03
C THR A 80 -4.39 3.56 6.09
N VAL A 81 -4.26 2.90 4.94
CA VAL A 81 -3.20 3.21 3.96
C VAL A 81 -3.38 4.61 3.38
N LEU A 82 -4.60 5.00 3.01
CA LEU A 82 -4.88 6.32 2.45
C LEU A 82 -4.67 7.42 3.49
N THR A 83 -5.21 7.24 4.70
CA THR A 83 -5.13 8.21 5.80
C THR A 83 -3.69 8.50 6.22
N ARG A 84 -2.82 7.48 6.19
CA ARG A 84 -1.40 7.64 6.54
C ARG A 84 -0.55 8.03 5.34
N GLY A 85 -0.94 7.62 4.14
CA GLY A 85 -0.12 7.73 2.93
C GLY A 85 -0.32 9.03 2.16
N ILE A 86 -1.49 9.67 2.22
CA ILE A 86 -1.71 10.97 1.56
C ILE A 86 -1.17 12.08 2.46
N VAL A 87 -0.36 12.98 1.89
CA VAL A 87 0.26 14.10 2.63
C VAL A 87 -0.15 15.48 2.13
N ALA A 88 -0.48 15.59 0.84
CA ALA A 88 -0.97 16.81 0.22
C ALA A 88 -1.78 16.46 -1.02
N TRP A 89 -2.60 17.39 -1.51
CA TRP A 89 -3.28 17.30 -2.80
C TRP A 89 -3.55 18.71 -3.34
N SER A 90 -3.97 18.81 -4.60
CA SER A 90 -4.35 20.08 -5.24
C SER A 90 -5.72 20.61 -4.86
N PHE A 91 -6.58 19.78 -4.25
CA PHE A 91 -7.93 20.17 -3.90
C PHE A 91 -7.95 21.32 -2.88
N ASP A 92 -9.00 22.13 -2.93
CA ASP A 92 -9.22 23.26 -2.01
C ASP A 92 -9.39 22.82 -0.54
N ALA A 93 -9.80 21.57 -0.33
CA ALA A 93 -9.98 20.99 1.00
C ALA A 93 -8.62 20.68 1.67
N GLU A 94 -8.56 20.74 3.00
CA GLU A 94 -7.36 20.26 3.72
C GLU A 94 -7.30 18.72 3.74
N VAL A 95 -6.10 18.15 3.70
CA VAL A 95 -5.91 16.70 3.87
C VAL A 95 -6.23 16.31 5.30
N SER A 96 -7.36 15.62 5.48
CA SER A 96 -7.83 15.14 6.77
C SER A 96 -8.48 13.76 6.61
N PRO A 97 -8.61 12.96 7.69
CA PRO A 97 -9.30 11.67 7.61
C PRO A 97 -10.74 11.80 7.08
N GLU A 98 -11.40 12.92 7.37
CA GLU A 98 -12.78 13.18 6.93
C GLU A 98 -12.83 13.47 5.43
N THR A 99 -11.92 14.30 4.91
CA THR A 99 -11.87 14.63 3.49
C THR A 99 -11.36 13.46 2.65
N ILE A 100 -10.47 12.61 3.18
CA ILE A 100 -10.00 11.38 2.52
C ILE A 100 -11.15 10.39 2.30
N ARG A 101 -12.13 10.32 3.21
CA ARG A 101 -13.32 9.48 3.05
C ARG A 101 -14.31 9.99 2.00
N LEU A 102 -14.18 11.25 1.59
CA LEU A 102 -14.99 11.85 0.53
C LEU A 102 -14.39 11.63 -0.86
N LEU A 103 -13.17 11.07 -0.94
CA LEU A 103 -12.58 10.71 -2.24
C LEU A 103 -13.46 9.67 -2.93
N ASP A 104 -13.67 9.88 -4.21
CA ASP A 104 -14.31 8.89 -5.07
C ASP A 104 -13.43 7.62 -5.20
N GLU A 105 -14.08 6.50 -5.48
CA GLU A 105 -13.42 5.20 -5.61
C GLU A 105 -12.25 5.19 -6.61
N PRO A 106 -12.35 5.74 -7.85
CA PRO A 106 -11.21 5.73 -8.76
C PRO A 106 -10.03 6.56 -8.26
N THR A 107 -10.27 7.72 -7.65
CA THR A 107 -9.22 8.55 -7.03
C THR A 107 -8.55 7.84 -5.86
N ALA A 108 -9.33 7.23 -4.98
CA ALA A 108 -8.84 6.46 -3.85
C ALA A 108 -7.96 5.27 -4.31
N LEU A 109 -8.38 4.55 -5.36
CA LEU A 109 -7.61 3.44 -5.92
C LEU A 109 -6.29 3.90 -6.53
N VAL A 110 -6.26 5.03 -7.23
CA VAL A 110 -5.02 5.61 -7.79
C VAL A 110 -4.03 5.92 -6.67
N ALA A 111 -4.48 6.62 -5.63
CA ALA A 111 -3.65 6.97 -4.48
C ALA A 111 -3.13 5.72 -3.75
N LEU A 112 -4.01 4.75 -3.49
CA LEU A 112 -3.67 3.49 -2.83
C LEU A 112 -2.59 2.72 -3.59
N ARG A 113 -2.74 2.60 -4.90
CA ARG A 113 -1.79 1.87 -5.76
C ARG A 113 -0.45 2.58 -5.83
N ALA A 114 -0.45 3.91 -5.87
CA ALA A 114 0.78 4.70 -5.83
C ALA A 114 1.55 4.52 -4.52
N ILE A 115 0.87 4.53 -3.37
CA ILE A 115 1.50 4.31 -2.06
C ILE A 115 2.19 2.94 -2.01
N LEU A 116 1.52 1.88 -2.47
CA LEU A 116 2.09 0.53 -2.47
C LEU A 116 3.21 0.34 -3.51
N GLN A 117 3.16 1.04 -4.65
CA GLN A 117 4.24 1.01 -5.63
C GLN A 117 5.54 1.57 -5.05
N ILE A 118 5.48 2.71 -4.34
CA ILE A 118 6.64 3.31 -3.68
C ILE A 118 7.27 2.34 -2.67
N ASP A 119 6.45 1.57 -1.95
CA ASP A 119 6.92 0.54 -1.02
C ASP A 119 7.68 -0.57 -1.75
N THR A 120 7.11 -1.07 -2.84
CA THR A 120 7.69 -2.16 -3.63
C THR A 120 9.01 -1.73 -4.29
N GLU A 121 9.07 -0.51 -4.83
CA GLU A 121 10.26 0.09 -5.43
C GLU A 121 11.35 0.35 -4.36
N SER A 122 10.98 0.85 -3.18
CA SER A 122 11.91 1.06 -2.07
C SER A 122 12.51 -0.24 -1.53
N GLU A 123 11.73 -1.31 -1.48
CA GLU A 123 12.20 -2.64 -1.07
C GLU A 123 13.12 -3.27 -2.13
N ALA A 124 12.80 -3.09 -3.41
CA ALA A 124 13.65 -3.53 -4.51
C ALA A 124 15.02 -2.82 -4.51
N ASP A 125 15.04 -1.49 -4.30
CA ASP A 125 16.28 -0.71 -4.23
C ASP A 125 17.15 -1.13 -3.03
N ARG A 126 16.55 -1.35 -1.85
CA ARG A 126 17.27 -1.88 -0.66
C ARG A 126 17.88 -3.26 -0.89
N LYS A 127 17.18 -4.13 -1.62
CA LYS A 127 17.66 -5.48 -1.92
C LYS A 127 18.79 -5.47 -2.96
N ASN A 128 18.75 -4.54 -3.92
CA ASN A 128 19.78 -4.42 -4.96
C ASN A 128 21.02 -3.64 -4.48
N GLY A 129 20.86 -2.72 -3.52
CA GLY A 129 21.96 -2.01 -2.88
C GLY A 129 22.86 -2.89 -2.00
N SER A 130 22.34 -4.01 -1.49
CA SER A 130 23.12 -4.98 -0.70
C SER A 130 24.07 -5.86 -1.53
N SER A 131 24.05 -5.76 -2.86
CA SER A 131 24.87 -6.57 -3.78
C SER A 131 26.03 -5.81 -4.44
N ARG A 132 26.28 -4.54 -4.07
CA ARG A 132 27.41 -3.75 -4.59
C ARG A 132 28.45 -3.45 -3.52
N SER A 133 29.09 -4.50 -3.01
CA SER A 133 30.44 -4.47 -2.44
C SER A 133 31.12 -5.69 -3.08
N ILE A 134 32.11 -5.60 -3.96
CA ILE A 134 33.49 -5.19 -3.74
C ILE A 134 34.15 -5.18 -5.13
N THR A 135 34.77 -4.08 -5.56
CA THR A 135 36.00 -4.19 -6.37
C THR A 135 36.95 -3.06 -5.99
N PRO A 136 38.19 -3.37 -5.57
CA PRO A 136 39.14 -2.41 -5.06
C PRO A 136 39.68 -1.49 -6.15
N SER A 137 39.93 -0.24 -5.73
CA SER A 137 40.78 0.75 -6.37
C SER A 137 42.05 0.11 -6.96
N GLN A 138 42.25 0.26 -8.27
CA GLN A 138 43.58 0.13 -8.87
C GLN A 138 43.91 1.41 -9.65
N ALA A 139 44.78 2.18 -9.00
CA ALA A 139 45.99 2.80 -9.52
C ALA A 139 46.03 3.22 -11.00
N THR A 140 46.05 4.54 -11.17
CA THR A 140 46.58 5.27 -12.33
C THR A 140 48.05 4.94 -12.56
N PRO A 141 48.50 4.75 -13.82
CA PRO A 141 49.87 5.06 -14.20
C PRO A 141 49.94 6.26 -15.17
N MET A 142 51.09 6.94 -15.08
CA MET A 142 51.50 8.15 -15.80
C MET A 142 51.59 7.99 -17.32
#